data_AF-A0A9D9HSJ6-F1
#
_entry.id   AF-A0A9D9HSJ6-F1
#
_cell.length_a   1.000
_cell.length_b   1.000
_cell.length_c   1.000
_cell.angle_alpha   90.00
_cell.angle_beta   90.00
_cell.angle_gamma   90.00
#
_symmetry.space_group_name_H-M   'P 1'
#
loop_
_entity.id
_entity.type
_entity.pdbx_description
1 polymer ?
#
loop_
_entity_poly.entity_id
_entity_poly.type
_entity_poly.pdbx_seq_one_letter_code
_entity_poly.pdbx_strand_id
1 'polypeptide(L)'
;MKQTLTVNLNGIAFHIDQDAYQKLNDYLTQVRAHLNVNDDKDEIIADIEARIGEVFTEKLRQKRQEVVNMEMVQEIIDMLGQPTDYSDEASEEQAEPENKKHKKRFYRDEENGMIGGVAAGLAAYLGWDMVWVRLGMALFCGLLLFFSFQVWPIFIYLLVWLIAPAAKSTAQKLEMRGEKVTIDNIASQVEKNTEENKAAKTISKVAGVIAKIIFFCIIGFFGLIGLIVLFTVGIALLATLFGLGSAGMGLGIAGMALPFEWNWAAFGVAPWQITVITVSGILLVICPIIIIIGGLISLISKRKWTSKSFNISFLVVWFIALSALTFSCFYSSGIREVGKQILKGSDNIEETIEEIIEDSCYTPTGNANCTANITPVSFGQVNCADPYKNTEGQIIKTDLPAFNHIRLKGPIQLTLQQNQNRIVTVSHYDKEPIITVKNGTLYIENTSVDQDESLFQWLKSNKDIKAVVVTLSTDLHQIDRIEASKASDILIADTLYSPQLYMELNGASQLKGAICAELFKIEASGASNIESYIEANEVDFEVSGVSNMNLKGKAGKVNYEASGASNISAKNLHANACTIECSGASAAEIYASESLDIDVSGMSHVSYSGQPKQLNENSSGMSVIERE
;
A
#
# COMPACT_ATOMS: atom_id res chain seq x y z
N MET A 1 67.49 42.36 -28.55
CA MET A 1 66.01 42.37 -28.61
C MET A 1 65.62 41.69 -29.91
N LYS A 2 64.74 40.69 -29.86
CA LYS A 2 64.22 40.05 -31.08
C LYS A 2 63.17 40.97 -31.70
N GLN A 3 63.15 41.06 -33.03
CA GLN A 3 62.09 41.78 -33.73
C GLN A 3 60.79 40.98 -33.63
N THR A 4 59.68 41.66 -33.33
CA THR A 4 58.35 41.06 -33.23
C THR A 4 57.50 41.48 -34.43
N LEU A 5 56.70 40.54 -34.92
CA LEU A 5 55.76 40.73 -36.03
C LEU A 5 54.33 40.49 -35.53
N THR A 6 53.37 41.24 -36.06
CA THR A 6 51.95 41.02 -35.77
C THR A 6 51.34 40.14 -36.85
N VAL A 7 50.78 38.99 -36.46
CA VAL A 7 50.04 38.10 -37.35
C VAL A 7 48.59 38.00 -36.91
N ASN A 8 47.69 37.84 -37.87
CA ASN A 8 46.28 37.56 -37.61
C ASN A 8 46.03 36.06 -37.82
N LEU A 9 45.54 35.38 -36.79
CA LEU A 9 45.12 33.97 -36.84
C LEU A 9 43.62 33.92 -36.56
N ASN A 10 42.83 33.60 -37.60
CA ASN A 10 41.37 33.57 -37.58
C ASN A 10 40.68 34.74 -36.84
N GLY A 11 41.11 35.98 -37.10
CA GLY A 11 40.50 37.19 -36.56
C GLY A 11 41.11 37.72 -35.26
N ILE A 12 42.10 37.05 -34.69
CA ILE A 12 42.80 37.46 -33.46
C ILE A 12 44.25 37.85 -33.78
N ALA A 13 44.68 39.03 -33.34
CA ALA A 13 46.03 39.54 -33.56
C ALA A 13 46.99 39.08 -32.47
N PHE A 14 48.11 38.47 -32.87
CA PHE A 14 49.18 38.02 -31.98
C PHE A 14 50.51 38.69 -32.33
N HIS A 15 51.30 39.02 -31.31
CA HIS A 15 52.69 39.45 -31.47
C HIS A 15 53.61 38.24 -31.35
N ILE A 16 54.36 37.93 -32.41
CA ILE A 16 55.21 36.73 -32.50
C ILE A 16 56.65 37.15 -32.80
N ASP A 17 57.63 36.50 -32.17
CA ASP A 17 59.04 36.68 -32.53
C ASP A 17 59.29 36.34 -34.01
N GLN A 18 60.17 37.08 -34.69
CA GLN A 18 60.41 36.92 -36.13
C GLN A 18 60.84 35.49 -36.53
N ASP A 19 61.65 34.82 -35.72
CA ASP A 19 62.08 33.44 -35.94
C ASP A 19 60.95 32.43 -35.74
N ALA A 20 60.11 32.65 -34.73
CA ALA A 20 58.93 31.84 -34.46
C ALA A 20 57.84 32.00 -35.54
N TYR A 21 57.65 33.21 -36.06
CA TYR A 21 56.74 33.49 -37.17
C TYR A 21 57.16 32.74 -38.44
N GLN A 22 58.45 32.77 -38.78
CA GLN A 22 58.97 32.05 -39.94
C GLN A 22 58.67 30.55 -39.83
N LYS A 23 58.94 29.93 -38.67
CA LYS A 23 58.67 28.52 -38.45
C LYS A 23 57.19 28.15 -38.56
N LEU A 24 56.32 28.97 -37.97
CA LEU A 24 54.86 28.78 -38.04
C LEU A 24 54.34 28.93 -39.47
N ASN A 25 54.83 29.93 -40.20
CA ASN A 25 54.42 30.17 -41.58
C ASN A 25 54.91 29.05 -42.51
N ASP A 26 56.13 28.54 -42.31
CA ASP A 26 56.64 27.39 -43.06
C ASP A 26 55.78 26.14 -42.82
N TYR A 27 55.38 25.91 -41.56
CA TYR A 27 54.47 24.83 -41.20
C TYR A 27 53.11 24.96 -41.89
N LEU A 28 52.45 26.12 -41.77
CA LEU A 28 51.16 26.36 -42.42
C LEU A 28 51.26 26.28 -43.95
N THR A 29 52.40 26.66 -44.53
CA THR A 29 52.65 26.54 -45.96
C THR A 29 52.80 25.08 -46.40
N GLN A 30 53.49 24.25 -45.61
CA GLN A 30 53.59 22.80 -45.86
C GLN A 30 52.24 22.12 -45.74
N VAL A 31 51.44 22.48 -44.71
CA VAL A 31 50.06 21.99 -44.56
C VAL A 31 49.22 22.40 -45.77
N ARG A 32 49.28 23.67 -46.19
CA ARG A 32 48.59 24.16 -47.40
C ARG A 32 49.04 23.41 -48.67
N ALA A 33 50.31 23.05 -48.79
CA ALA A 33 50.83 22.35 -49.95
C ALA A 33 50.38 20.88 -50.01
N HIS A 34 50.13 20.27 -48.85
CA HIS A 34 49.71 18.86 -48.75
C HIS A 34 48.19 18.67 -48.88
N LEU A 35 47.39 19.71 -48.67
CA LEU A 35 45.94 19.68 -48.90
C LEU A 35 45.63 19.76 -50.41
N ASN A 36 45.01 18.71 -50.96
CA ASN A 36 44.62 18.61 -52.37
C ASN A 36 43.70 19.77 -52.80
N VAL A 37 43.85 20.19 -54.06
CA VAL A 37 43.20 21.37 -54.65
C VAL A 37 41.70 21.12 -54.84
N ASN A 38 40.88 21.57 -53.87
CA ASN A 38 39.42 21.77 -54.00
C ASN A 38 38.99 22.98 -53.14
N ASP A 39 37.77 23.49 -53.39
CA ASP A 39 37.24 24.79 -52.90
C ASP A 39 37.22 24.98 -51.36
N ASP A 40 37.44 23.93 -50.55
CA ASP A 40 37.38 23.97 -49.08
C ASP A 40 38.75 24.10 -48.38
N LYS A 41 39.85 24.29 -49.16
CA LYS A 41 41.20 24.44 -48.61
C LYS A 41 41.32 25.62 -47.63
N ASP A 42 40.66 26.72 -47.95
CA ASP A 42 40.74 27.93 -47.14
C ASP A 42 39.97 27.79 -45.82
N GLU A 43 38.92 26.96 -45.78
CA GLU A 43 38.15 26.68 -44.56
C GLU A 43 38.92 25.78 -43.58
N ILE A 44 39.55 24.70 -44.08
CA ILE A 44 40.37 23.80 -43.26
C ILE A 44 41.56 24.56 -42.64
N ILE A 45 42.19 25.43 -43.41
CA ILE A 45 43.29 26.27 -42.91
C ILE A 45 42.78 27.28 -41.88
N ALA A 46 41.61 27.89 -42.10
CA ALA A 46 41.02 28.80 -41.13
C ALA A 46 40.74 28.10 -39.78
N ASP A 47 40.27 26.84 -39.81
CA ASP A 47 40.04 26.04 -38.60
C ASP A 47 41.34 25.67 -37.87
N ILE A 48 42.40 25.33 -38.62
CA ILE A 48 43.72 25.05 -38.04
C ILE A 48 44.30 26.33 -37.41
N GLU A 49 44.21 27.47 -38.11
CA GLU A 49 44.64 28.77 -37.59
C GLU A 49 43.83 29.18 -36.35
N ALA A 50 42.52 28.89 -36.31
CA ALA A 50 41.65 29.10 -35.15
C ALA A 50 42.17 28.33 -33.94
N ARG A 51 42.45 27.04 -34.13
CA ARG A 51 42.93 26.16 -33.06
C ARG A 51 44.30 26.60 -32.55
N ILE A 52 45.20 27.01 -33.44
CA ILE A 52 46.51 27.56 -33.05
C ILE A 52 46.33 28.85 -32.24
N GLY A 53 45.42 29.74 -32.66
CA GLY A 53 45.07 30.96 -31.95
C GLY A 53 44.53 30.71 -30.53
N GLU A 54 43.64 29.72 -30.37
CA GLU A 54 43.14 29.29 -29.06
C GLU A 54 44.29 28.85 -28.14
N VAL A 55 45.18 27.98 -28.63
CA VAL A 55 46.28 27.45 -27.84
C VAL A 55 47.32 28.52 -27.51
N PHE A 56 47.61 29.46 -28.42
CA PHE A 56 48.46 30.61 -28.10
C PHE A 56 47.84 31.50 -27.03
N THR A 57 46.54 31.76 -27.08
CA THR A 57 45.85 32.56 -26.06
C THR A 57 45.94 31.91 -24.69
N GLU A 58 45.78 30.59 -24.64
CA GLU A 58 45.92 29.82 -23.40
C GLU A 58 47.37 29.86 -22.86
N LYS A 59 48.36 29.62 -23.72
CA LYS A 59 49.78 29.57 -23.31
C LYS A 59 50.34 30.94 -22.93
N LEU A 60 49.97 32.00 -23.63
CA LEU A 60 50.35 33.38 -23.27
C LEU A 60 49.81 33.74 -21.89
N ARG A 61 48.55 33.35 -21.60
CA ARG A 61 47.95 33.54 -20.27
C ARG A 61 48.65 32.70 -19.19
N GLN A 62 49.02 31.46 -19.50
CA GLN A 62 49.67 30.55 -18.54
C GLN A 62 51.09 30.98 -18.19
N LYS A 63 51.92 31.32 -19.20
CA LYS A 63 53.31 31.76 -19.02
C LYS A 63 53.44 33.27 -18.69
N ARG A 64 52.32 34.02 -18.60
CA ARG A 64 52.24 35.50 -18.44
C ARG A 64 53.16 36.25 -19.41
N GLN A 65 53.10 35.87 -20.67
CA GLN A 65 53.87 36.48 -21.75
C GLN A 65 52.90 37.15 -22.73
N GLU A 66 53.30 38.29 -23.29
CA GLU A 66 52.51 39.01 -24.30
C GLU A 66 52.95 38.67 -25.74
N VAL A 67 54.11 38.00 -25.89
CA VAL A 67 54.72 37.68 -27.19
C VAL A 67 54.92 36.17 -27.30
N VAL A 68 54.53 35.60 -28.45
CA VAL A 68 54.72 34.19 -28.78
C VAL A 68 56.17 33.93 -29.17
N ASN A 69 56.82 32.99 -28.48
CA ASN A 69 58.21 32.62 -28.71
C ASN A 69 58.34 31.28 -29.48
N MET A 70 59.56 30.95 -29.91
CA MET A 70 59.85 29.74 -30.69
C MET A 70 59.47 28.44 -29.96
N GLU A 71 59.59 28.39 -28.64
CA GLU A 71 59.24 27.22 -27.82
C GLU A 71 57.74 26.92 -27.92
N MET A 72 56.88 27.95 -27.83
CA MET A 72 55.43 27.78 -27.95
C MET A 72 55.02 27.28 -29.35
N VAL A 73 55.67 27.78 -30.41
CA VAL A 73 55.39 27.32 -31.78
C VAL A 73 55.79 25.86 -31.95
N GLN A 74 56.96 25.47 -31.45
CA GLN A 74 57.43 24.08 -31.58
C GLN A 74 56.53 23.11 -30.81
N GLU A 75 56.13 23.44 -29.58
CA GLU A 75 55.22 22.61 -28.78
C GLU A 75 53.85 22.41 -29.45
N ILE A 76 53.37 23.39 -30.24
CA ILE A 76 52.11 23.27 -30.99
C ILE A 76 52.29 22.41 -32.24
N ILE A 77 53.40 22.59 -32.97
CA ILE A 77 53.71 21.75 -34.13
C ILE A 77 53.84 20.28 -33.71
N ASP A 78 54.46 20.01 -32.56
CA ASP A 78 54.58 18.64 -32.02
C ASP A 78 53.21 18.07 -31.59
N MET A 79 52.28 18.92 -31.16
CA MET A 79 50.91 18.52 -30.78
C MET A 79 50.01 18.26 -32.00
N LEU A 80 50.19 19.01 -33.09
CA LEU A 80 49.40 18.89 -34.32
C LEU A 80 50.00 17.88 -35.32
N GLY A 81 51.28 17.53 -35.17
CA GLY A 81 52.02 16.60 -36.02
C GLY A 81 52.69 17.28 -37.23
N GLN A 82 53.76 16.67 -37.75
CA GLN A 82 54.47 17.17 -38.94
C GLN A 82 53.82 16.61 -40.23
N PRO A 83 53.65 17.43 -41.28
CA PRO A 83 53.04 16.98 -42.54
C PRO A 83 53.84 15.89 -43.28
N THR A 84 55.09 15.66 -42.91
CA THR A 84 56.00 14.72 -43.57
C THR A 84 55.86 13.27 -43.12
N ASP A 85 55.12 12.98 -42.04
CA ASP A 85 54.87 11.60 -41.58
C ASP A 85 53.68 10.93 -42.31
N TYR A 86 53.08 11.62 -43.29
CA TYR A 86 51.95 11.16 -44.08
C TYR A 86 52.35 10.81 -45.52
N SER A 87 53.45 10.09 -45.71
CA SER A 87 53.72 9.47 -47.01
C SER A 87 53.12 8.06 -47.05
N ASP A 88 52.13 7.91 -47.91
CA ASP A 88 51.56 6.64 -48.33
C ASP A 88 52.67 5.71 -48.84
N GLU A 89 52.93 4.62 -48.12
CA GLU A 89 53.19 3.31 -48.74
C GLU A 89 53.03 2.21 -47.68
N ALA A 90 52.25 1.19 -48.05
CA ALA A 90 51.95 0.04 -47.23
C ALA A 90 53.23 -0.73 -46.86
N SER A 91 53.41 -0.97 -45.56
CA SER A 91 54.18 -2.11 -45.08
C SER A 91 53.42 -2.75 -43.92
N GLU A 92 52.85 -3.92 -44.21
CA GLU A 92 52.47 -4.92 -43.24
C GLU A 92 53.69 -5.24 -42.36
N GLU A 93 53.62 -5.01 -41.06
CA GLU A 93 54.38 -5.82 -40.10
C GLU A 93 53.79 -5.76 -38.69
N GLN A 94 53.26 -6.93 -38.30
CA GLN A 94 53.29 -7.58 -36.99
C GLN A 94 52.79 -6.82 -35.75
N ALA A 95 51.70 -7.37 -35.22
CA ALA A 95 51.16 -7.11 -33.91
C ALA A 95 52.11 -7.49 -32.77
N GLU A 96 52.29 -6.57 -31.82
CA GLU A 96 52.46 -6.88 -30.40
C GLU A 96 51.32 -6.23 -29.59
N PRO A 97 50.78 -6.91 -28.56
CA PRO A 97 49.50 -6.54 -27.98
C PRO A 97 49.66 -5.59 -26.80
N GLU A 98 49.61 -4.27 -27.02
CA GLU A 98 49.30 -3.34 -25.93
C GLU A 98 47.77 -3.20 -25.79
N ASN A 99 47.19 -4.12 -25.02
CA ASN A 99 45.79 -4.14 -24.65
C ASN A 99 45.48 -3.04 -23.62
N LYS A 100 45.57 -1.76 -24.01
CA LYS A 100 44.91 -0.67 -23.28
C LYS A 100 43.49 -0.54 -23.80
N LYS A 101 42.59 -1.42 -23.30
CA LYS A 101 41.14 -1.18 -23.41
C LYS A 101 40.83 0.19 -22.82
N HIS A 102 40.62 1.18 -23.68
CA HIS A 102 40.17 2.50 -23.28
C HIS A 102 38.86 2.34 -22.50
N LYS A 103 38.80 2.96 -21.30
CA LYS A 103 37.63 2.85 -20.41
C LYS A 103 36.42 3.51 -21.07
N LYS A 104 35.51 2.70 -21.61
CA LYS A 104 34.16 3.15 -22.00
C LYS A 104 33.47 3.78 -20.80
N ARG A 105 32.94 4.99 -20.97
CA ARG A 105 32.13 5.68 -19.95
C ARG A 105 30.69 5.74 -20.41
N PHE A 106 29.77 5.50 -19.49
CA PHE A 106 28.34 5.57 -19.77
C PHE A 106 27.90 7.03 -19.79
N TYR A 107 27.36 7.46 -20.92
CA TYR A 107 26.74 8.76 -21.08
C TYR A 107 25.32 8.61 -21.61
N ARG A 108 24.46 9.55 -21.25
CA ARG A 108 23.07 9.65 -21.71
C ARG A 108 23.03 10.41 -23.04
N ASP A 109 22.39 9.83 -24.06
CA ASP A 109 22.26 10.44 -25.40
C ASP A 109 20.90 11.13 -25.53
N GLU A 110 20.89 12.46 -25.44
CA GLU A 110 19.67 13.28 -25.53
C GLU A 110 19.16 13.45 -26.96
N GLU A 111 20.04 13.37 -27.96
CA GLU A 111 19.70 13.66 -29.37
C GLU A 111 18.88 12.53 -29.97
N ASN A 112 19.25 11.28 -29.67
CA ASN A 112 18.48 10.09 -30.07
C ASN A 112 17.55 9.59 -28.96
N GLY A 113 17.36 10.37 -27.89
CA GLY A 113 16.57 10.01 -26.71
C GLY A 113 15.08 10.28 -26.85
N MET A 114 14.22 9.35 -26.38
CA MET A 114 12.75 9.56 -26.36
C MET A 114 12.25 10.14 -25.02
N ILE A 115 12.74 9.63 -23.88
CA ILE A 115 12.48 10.16 -22.54
C ILE A 115 13.82 10.27 -21.82
N GLY A 116 14.52 11.39 -21.97
CA GLY A 116 15.75 11.60 -21.23
C GLY A 116 16.94 10.71 -21.61
N GLY A 117 16.98 10.12 -22.81
CA GLY A 117 18.22 9.60 -23.41
C GLY A 117 18.93 8.40 -22.79
N VAL A 118 18.38 7.78 -21.73
CA VAL A 118 19.05 6.66 -21.01
C VAL A 118 19.11 5.39 -21.86
N ALA A 119 18.02 5.04 -22.54
CA ALA A 119 17.98 3.88 -23.42
C ALA A 119 18.88 4.05 -24.67
N ALA A 120 18.99 5.27 -25.18
CA ALA A 120 19.88 5.61 -26.30
C ALA A 120 21.37 5.55 -25.88
N GLY A 121 21.67 6.05 -24.68
CA GLY A 121 22.99 5.91 -24.07
C GLY A 121 23.39 4.46 -23.82
N LEU A 122 22.45 3.63 -23.35
CA LEU A 122 22.69 2.20 -23.11
C LEU A 122 22.91 1.42 -24.39
N ALA A 123 22.14 1.73 -25.44
CA ALA A 123 22.32 1.14 -26.76
C ALA A 123 23.72 1.46 -27.33
N ALA A 124 24.15 2.71 -27.26
CA ALA A 124 25.47 3.12 -27.75
C ALA A 124 26.64 2.60 -26.90
N TYR A 125 26.47 2.48 -25.58
CA TYR A 125 27.48 1.88 -24.69
C TYR A 125 27.70 0.39 -24.97
N LEU A 126 26.60 -0.35 -25.22
CA LEU A 126 26.60 -1.79 -25.51
C LEU A 126 26.84 -2.12 -26.99
N GLY A 127 26.78 -1.14 -27.89
CA GLY A 127 26.87 -1.35 -29.33
C GLY A 127 25.65 -2.07 -29.91
N TRP A 128 24.48 -1.96 -29.26
CA TRP A 128 23.23 -2.58 -29.70
C TRP A 128 22.37 -1.58 -30.47
N ASP A 129 21.53 -2.09 -31.37
CA ASP A 129 20.55 -1.26 -32.05
C ASP A 129 19.49 -0.76 -31.05
N MET A 130 19.24 0.55 -31.12
CA MET A 130 18.43 1.33 -30.21
C MET A 130 16.98 0.82 -30.13
N VAL A 131 16.46 0.27 -31.23
CA VAL A 131 15.09 -0.25 -31.29
C VAL A 131 14.94 -1.48 -30.38
N TRP A 132 15.94 -2.37 -30.34
CA TRP A 132 15.91 -3.58 -29.53
C TRP A 132 16.04 -3.30 -28.04
N VAL A 133 16.89 -2.34 -27.65
CA VAL A 133 17.04 -1.92 -26.25
C VAL A 133 15.72 -1.34 -25.73
N ARG A 134 15.03 -0.54 -26.55
CA ARG A 134 13.71 0.01 -26.21
C ARG A 134 12.66 -1.08 -26.07
N LEU A 135 12.61 -2.03 -27.01
CA LEU A 135 11.67 -3.15 -26.99
C LEU A 135 11.89 -4.04 -25.76
N GLY A 136 13.15 -4.37 -25.45
CA GLY A 136 13.51 -5.17 -24.28
C GLY A 136 13.12 -4.50 -22.98
N MET A 137 13.37 -3.20 -22.82
CA MET A 137 12.97 -2.46 -21.62
C MET A 137 11.45 -2.35 -21.48
N ALA A 138 10.73 -2.10 -22.58
CA ALA A 138 9.27 -2.03 -22.59
C ALA A 138 8.62 -3.39 -22.29
N LEU A 139 9.16 -4.48 -22.85
CA LEU A 139 8.71 -5.85 -22.60
C LEU A 139 9.02 -6.26 -21.15
N PHE A 140 10.21 -5.97 -20.65
CA PHE A 140 10.60 -6.26 -19.27
C PHE A 140 9.75 -5.47 -18.26
N CYS A 141 9.49 -4.19 -18.54
CA CYS A 141 8.60 -3.37 -17.71
C CYS A 141 7.14 -3.85 -17.78
N GLY A 142 6.64 -4.21 -18.97
CA GLY A 142 5.29 -4.73 -19.16
C GLY A 142 5.07 -6.11 -18.53
N LEU A 143 6.08 -6.99 -18.60
CA LEU A 143 6.06 -8.32 -17.98
C LEU A 143 6.03 -8.22 -16.45
N LEU A 144 6.86 -7.34 -15.86
CA LEU A 144 6.94 -7.18 -14.41
C LEU A 144 5.66 -6.58 -13.80
N LEU A 145 4.98 -5.69 -14.54
CA LEU A 145 3.67 -5.17 -14.13
C LEU A 145 2.59 -6.26 -14.03
N PHE A 146 2.77 -7.41 -14.71
CA PHE A 146 1.84 -8.55 -14.66
C PHE A 146 2.04 -9.48 -13.46
N PHE A 147 3.24 -9.49 -12.85
CA PHE A 147 3.62 -10.45 -11.79
C PHE A 147 3.50 -9.89 -10.37
N SER A 148 2.65 -8.88 -10.15
CA SER A 148 2.47 -8.20 -8.84
C SER A 148 3.73 -7.55 -8.26
N PHE A 149 4.87 -7.56 -8.96
CA PHE A 149 6.06 -6.79 -8.60
C PHE A 149 5.91 -5.36 -9.15
N GLN A 150 5.72 -4.42 -8.22
CA GLN A 150 5.48 -2.99 -8.43
C GLN A 150 6.46 -2.29 -9.39
N VAL A 151 6.06 -1.07 -9.78
CA VAL A 151 6.70 0.06 -10.52
C VAL A 151 8.22 0.32 -10.38
N TRP A 152 8.98 -0.55 -9.72
CA TRP A 152 10.43 -0.54 -9.56
C TRP A 152 11.23 -0.31 -10.85
N PRO A 153 10.90 -0.90 -12.01
CA PRO A 153 11.62 -0.62 -13.26
C PRO A 153 11.55 0.86 -13.68
N ILE A 154 10.43 1.52 -13.38
CA ILE A 154 10.23 2.95 -13.65
C ILE A 154 11.10 3.78 -12.70
N PHE A 155 11.17 3.40 -11.42
CA PHE A 155 12.05 4.05 -10.45
C PHE A 155 13.54 3.88 -10.78
N ILE A 156 13.96 2.69 -11.22
CA ILE A 156 15.34 2.45 -11.68
C ILE A 156 15.66 3.34 -12.88
N TYR A 157 14.73 3.45 -13.84
CA TYR A 157 14.90 4.35 -14.98
C TYR A 157 15.05 5.82 -14.56
N LEU A 158 14.22 6.29 -13.63
CA LEU A 158 14.28 7.65 -13.09
C LEU A 158 15.57 7.90 -12.28
N LEU A 159 16.05 6.90 -11.54
CA LEU A 159 17.30 6.97 -10.80
C LEU A 159 18.51 7.11 -11.74
N VAL A 160 18.58 6.29 -12.79
CA VAL A 160 19.65 6.40 -13.80
C VAL A 160 19.54 7.70 -14.56
N TRP A 161 18.32 8.17 -14.85
CA TRP A 161 18.08 9.47 -15.50
C TRP A 161 18.58 10.66 -14.67
N LEU A 162 18.50 10.58 -13.33
CA LEU A 162 18.98 11.60 -12.39
C LEU A 162 20.52 11.57 -12.24
N ILE A 163 21.12 10.37 -12.19
CA ILE A 163 22.55 10.18 -11.90
C ILE A 163 23.42 10.30 -13.16
N ALA A 164 22.93 9.88 -14.32
CA ALA A 164 23.75 9.77 -15.53
C ALA A 164 23.99 11.14 -16.21
N PRO A 165 25.26 11.52 -16.48
CA PRO A 165 25.58 12.74 -17.19
C PRO A 165 25.22 12.64 -18.69
N ALA A 166 24.78 13.76 -19.28
CA ALA A 166 24.47 13.87 -20.71
C ALA A 166 25.74 14.07 -21.55
N ALA A 167 25.84 13.38 -22.70
CA ALA A 167 26.92 13.58 -23.67
C ALA A 167 26.68 14.86 -24.49
N LYS A 168 27.50 15.89 -24.27
CA LYS A 168 27.36 17.19 -24.96
C LYS A 168 28.38 17.40 -26.08
N SER A 169 29.57 16.79 -26.00
CA SER A 169 30.63 16.95 -27.00
C SER A 169 30.78 15.74 -27.92
N THR A 170 31.25 15.95 -29.15
CA THR A 170 31.53 14.89 -30.13
C THR A 170 32.56 13.87 -29.59
N ALA A 171 33.53 14.35 -28.80
CA ALA A 171 34.48 13.48 -28.09
C ALA A 171 33.77 12.56 -27.06
N GLN A 172 32.83 13.08 -26.26
CA GLN A 172 32.06 12.26 -25.30
C GLN A 172 31.16 11.22 -26.01
N LYS A 173 30.67 11.54 -27.21
CA LYS A 173 29.89 10.62 -28.06
C LYS A 173 30.75 9.49 -28.65
N LEU A 174 32.01 9.77 -28.96
CA LEU A 174 32.97 8.75 -29.38
C LEU A 174 33.46 7.90 -28.19
N GLU A 175 33.64 8.51 -27.01
CA GLU A 175 34.01 7.82 -25.76
C GLU A 175 32.95 6.81 -25.29
N MET A 176 31.66 7.09 -25.46
CA MET A 176 30.59 6.13 -25.13
C MET A 176 30.56 4.92 -26.08
N ARG A 177 30.93 5.12 -27.36
CA ARG A 177 31.00 4.04 -28.37
C ARG A 177 32.31 3.25 -28.29
N GLY A 178 33.37 3.88 -27.75
CA GLY A 178 34.70 3.29 -27.62
C GLY A 178 35.52 3.40 -28.90
N GLU A 179 35.22 4.37 -29.77
CA GLU A 179 35.92 4.62 -31.04
C GLU A 179 37.03 5.66 -30.83
N LYS A 180 38.13 5.56 -31.59
CA LYS A 180 39.28 6.47 -31.47
C LYS A 180 38.88 7.90 -31.84
N VAL A 181 39.27 8.87 -31.03
CA VAL A 181 39.19 10.31 -31.33
C VAL A 181 40.42 10.67 -32.18
N THR A 182 40.41 10.24 -33.44
CA THR A 182 41.41 10.61 -34.46
C THR A 182 40.72 11.40 -35.56
N ILE A 183 41.46 12.33 -36.18
CA ILE A 183 40.97 13.27 -37.20
C ILE A 183 40.30 12.52 -38.38
N ASP A 184 40.79 11.31 -38.69
CA ASP A 184 40.23 10.45 -39.74
C ASP A 184 38.83 9.90 -39.47
N ASN A 185 38.40 9.77 -38.20
CA ASN A 185 37.02 9.34 -37.87
C ASN A 185 36.03 10.50 -37.85
N ILE A 186 36.50 11.75 -37.78
CA ILE A 186 35.67 12.94 -37.91
C ILE A 186 35.51 13.32 -39.39
N ALA A 187 36.56 13.15 -40.20
CA ALA A 187 36.52 13.43 -41.64
C ALA A 187 35.75 12.36 -42.46
N SER A 188 35.92 11.06 -42.15
CA SER A 188 35.24 9.98 -42.90
C SER A 188 33.72 9.87 -42.64
N GLN A 189 33.20 10.58 -41.64
CA GLN A 189 31.75 10.62 -41.37
C GLN A 189 31.04 11.79 -42.07
N VAL A 190 31.81 12.70 -42.67
CA VAL A 190 31.27 13.81 -43.49
C VAL A 190 31.27 13.45 -44.99
N GLU A 191 32.19 12.62 -45.47
CA GLU A 191 32.22 12.17 -46.88
C GLU A 191 31.08 11.21 -47.30
N LYS A 192 30.36 10.59 -46.37
CA LYS A 192 29.23 9.68 -46.72
C LYS A 192 27.86 10.36 -46.86
N ASN A 193 27.74 11.66 -46.64
CA ASN A 193 26.42 12.31 -46.59
C ASN A 193 25.98 13.05 -47.87
N THR A 194 26.75 13.01 -48.97
CA THR A 194 26.48 13.91 -50.10
C THR A 194 25.89 13.25 -51.37
N GLU A 195 25.88 11.92 -51.52
CA GLU A 195 25.20 11.27 -52.67
C GLU A 195 23.95 10.41 -52.33
N GLU A 196 23.75 9.97 -51.09
CA GLU A 196 22.61 9.07 -50.75
C GLU A 196 21.26 9.78 -50.49
N ASN A 197 21.17 11.10 -50.61
CA ASN A 197 19.99 11.86 -50.13
C ASN A 197 18.71 11.76 -51.01
N LYS A 198 18.75 11.11 -52.18
CA LYS A 198 17.54 10.83 -53.00
C LYS A 198 17.05 9.39 -52.89
N ALA A 199 17.95 8.41 -52.79
CA ALA A 199 17.60 7.00 -52.61
C ALA A 199 17.22 6.69 -51.15
N ALA A 200 17.98 7.21 -50.17
CA ALA A 200 17.70 7.01 -48.75
C ALA A 200 16.38 7.66 -48.30
N LYS A 201 15.91 8.73 -48.96
CA LYS A 201 14.60 9.36 -48.67
C LYS A 201 13.40 8.54 -49.15
N THR A 202 13.60 7.70 -50.17
CA THR A 202 12.57 6.79 -50.70
C THR A 202 12.60 5.47 -49.93
N ILE A 203 13.79 4.96 -49.62
CA ILE A 203 13.98 3.74 -48.81
C ILE A 203 13.56 3.98 -47.35
N SER A 204 13.83 5.14 -46.74
CA SER A 204 13.33 5.47 -45.38
C SER A 204 11.81 5.66 -45.31
N LYS A 205 11.18 6.12 -46.40
CA LYS A 205 9.70 6.13 -46.51
C LYS A 205 9.12 4.73 -46.61
N VAL A 206 9.69 3.88 -47.46
CA VAL A 206 9.25 2.48 -47.63
C VAL A 206 9.56 1.66 -46.37
N ALA A 207 10.75 1.80 -45.80
CA ALA A 207 11.15 1.18 -44.53
C ALA A 207 10.32 1.70 -43.36
N GLY A 208 9.92 2.98 -43.34
CA GLY A 208 9.01 3.52 -42.33
C GLY A 208 7.58 2.95 -42.44
N VAL A 209 7.11 2.67 -43.66
CA VAL A 209 5.82 2.00 -43.90
C VAL A 209 5.91 0.51 -43.54
N ILE A 210 6.97 -0.18 -43.94
CA ILE A 210 7.22 -1.59 -43.61
C ILE A 210 7.44 -1.77 -42.11
N ALA A 211 8.20 -0.89 -41.46
CA ALA A 211 8.39 -0.90 -40.01
C ALA A 211 7.09 -0.62 -39.26
N LYS A 212 6.23 0.29 -39.77
CA LYS A 212 4.88 0.47 -39.22
C LYS A 212 4.01 -0.78 -39.40
N ILE A 213 4.05 -1.42 -40.58
CA ILE A 213 3.31 -2.66 -40.83
C ILE A 213 3.81 -3.78 -39.92
N ILE A 214 5.12 -3.98 -39.81
CA ILE A 214 5.74 -4.96 -38.91
C ILE A 214 5.40 -4.63 -37.45
N PHE A 215 5.44 -3.36 -37.04
CA PHE A 215 5.05 -2.92 -35.70
C PHE A 215 3.58 -3.19 -35.40
N PHE A 216 2.66 -2.91 -36.34
CA PHE A 216 1.24 -3.25 -36.22
C PHE A 216 1.00 -4.77 -36.24
N CYS A 217 1.75 -5.53 -37.03
CA CYS A 217 1.69 -6.99 -37.07
C CYS A 217 2.23 -7.63 -35.78
N ILE A 218 3.32 -7.11 -35.22
CA ILE A 218 3.93 -7.57 -33.98
C ILE A 218 3.00 -7.26 -32.80
N ILE A 219 2.48 -6.03 -32.70
CA ILE A 219 1.52 -5.66 -31.65
C ILE A 219 0.22 -6.45 -31.81
N GLY A 220 -0.26 -6.65 -33.04
CA GLY A 220 -1.41 -7.49 -33.33
C GLY A 220 -1.17 -8.95 -32.94
N PHE A 221 0.02 -9.49 -33.21
CA PHE A 221 0.39 -10.87 -32.91
C PHE A 221 0.58 -11.12 -31.41
N PHE A 222 1.33 -10.25 -30.72
CA PHE A 222 1.48 -10.33 -29.27
C PHE A 222 0.20 -9.96 -28.52
N GLY A 223 -0.61 -9.05 -29.07
CA GLY A 223 -1.95 -8.75 -28.56
C GLY A 223 -2.90 -9.94 -28.73
N LEU A 224 -2.82 -10.66 -29.85
CA LEU A 224 -3.60 -11.88 -30.10
C LEU A 224 -3.13 -13.03 -29.20
N ILE A 225 -1.81 -13.21 -29.02
CA ILE A 225 -1.27 -14.21 -28.09
C ILE A 225 -1.67 -13.85 -26.66
N GLY A 226 -1.54 -12.59 -26.24
CA GLY A 226 -1.98 -12.12 -24.93
C GLY A 226 -3.47 -12.33 -24.71
N LEU A 227 -4.29 -12.11 -25.74
CA LEU A 227 -5.72 -12.41 -25.73
C LEU A 227 -5.99 -13.92 -25.61
N ILE A 228 -5.29 -14.75 -26.37
CA ILE A 228 -5.42 -16.22 -26.30
C ILE A 228 -5.00 -16.72 -24.93
N VAL A 229 -3.89 -16.22 -24.38
CA VAL A 229 -3.42 -16.58 -23.03
C VAL A 229 -4.45 -16.13 -21.98
N LEU A 230 -4.91 -14.89 -22.03
CA LEU A 230 -5.96 -14.37 -21.13
C LEU A 230 -7.26 -15.17 -21.25
N PHE A 231 -7.64 -15.57 -22.46
CA PHE A 231 -8.83 -16.37 -22.73
C PHE A 231 -8.67 -17.81 -22.23
N THR A 232 -7.49 -18.43 -22.41
CA THR A 232 -7.19 -19.77 -21.88
C THR A 232 -7.10 -19.79 -20.36
N VAL A 233 -6.47 -18.77 -19.75
CA VAL A 233 -6.41 -18.60 -18.30
C VAL A 233 -7.80 -18.30 -17.74
N GLY A 234 -8.59 -17.46 -18.43
CA GLY A 234 -9.98 -17.19 -18.09
C GLY A 234 -10.85 -18.45 -18.17
N ILE A 235 -10.74 -19.24 -19.24
CA ILE A 235 -11.44 -20.53 -19.37
C ILE A 235 -10.97 -21.51 -18.31
N ALA A 236 -9.67 -21.59 -18.02
CA ALA A 236 -9.15 -22.45 -16.95
C ALA A 236 -9.73 -22.03 -15.61
N LEU A 237 -9.71 -20.74 -15.26
CA LEU A 237 -10.33 -20.20 -14.04
C LEU A 237 -11.84 -20.47 -13.98
N LEU A 238 -12.54 -20.26 -15.09
CA LEU A 238 -13.97 -20.56 -15.21
C LEU A 238 -14.23 -22.06 -15.09
N ALA A 239 -13.39 -22.92 -15.63
CA ALA A 239 -13.50 -24.37 -15.49
C ALA A 239 -13.18 -24.84 -14.06
N THR A 240 -12.25 -24.20 -13.36
CA THR A 240 -11.99 -24.47 -11.94
C THR A 240 -13.16 -23.98 -11.08
N LEU A 241 -13.68 -22.77 -11.33
CA LEU A 241 -14.84 -22.22 -10.62
C LEU A 241 -16.13 -23.00 -10.91
N PHE A 242 -16.34 -23.41 -12.16
CA PHE A 242 -17.45 -24.25 -12.58
C PHE A 242 -17.27 -25.69 -12.10
N GLY A 243 -16.04 -26.20 -11.97
CA GLY A 243 -15.73 -27.48 -11.36
C GLY A 243 -16.07 -27.50 -9.87
N LEU A 244 -15.67 -26.47 -9.12
CA LEU A 244 -16.09 -26.28 -7.73
C LEU A 244 -17.62 -26.07 -7.61
N GLY A 245 -18.22 -25.31 -8.52
CA GLY A 245 -19.66 -25.04 -8.54
C GLY A 245 -20.52 -26.24 -8.96
N SER A 246 -20.06 -27.04 -9.93
CA SER A 246 -20.76 -28.23 -10.43
C SER A 246 -20.51 -29.47 -9.57
N ALA A 247 -19.41 -29.54 -8.82
CA ALA A 247 -19.31 -30.47 -7.69
C ALA A 247 -20.40 -30.13 -6.65
N GLY A 248 -20.63 -28.84 -6.35
CA GLY A 248 -21.72 -28.41 -5.47
C GLY A 248 -23.13 -28.64 -6.04
N MET A 249 -23.34 -28.39 -7.34
CA MET A 249 -24.66 -28.42 -7.98
C MET A 249 -25.05 -29.81 -8.52
N GLY A 250 -24.09 -30.58 -9.04
CA GLY A 250 -24.27 -31.96 -9.49
C GLY A 250 -24.57 -32.91 -8.34
N LEU A 251 -24.00 -32.68 -7.15
CA LEU A 251 -24.31 -33.44 -5.95
C LEU A 251 -25.65 -33.03 -5.30
N GLY A 252 -26.12 -31.80 -5.51
CA GLY A 252 -27.47 -31.38 -5.08
C GLY A 252 -28.60 -32.08 -5.84
N ILE A 253 -28.39 -32.43 -7.12
CA ILE A 253 -29.37 -33.15 -7.95
C ILE A 253 -29.14 -34.67 -7.89
N ALA A 254 -27.89 -35.15 -7.83
CA ALA A 254 -27.58 -36.58 -7.71
C ALA A 254 -27.74 -37.14 -6.27
N GLY A 255 -27.76 -36.29 -5.24
CA GLY A 255 -28.06 -36.66 -3.85
C GLY A 255 -29.48 -37.18 -3.63
N MET A 256 -30.36 -37.05 -4.63
CA MET A 256 -31.67 -37.72 -4.65
C MET A 256 -31.63 -39.14 -5.22
N ALA A 257 -30.50 -39.59 -5.81
CA ALA A 257 -30.45 -40.87 -6.56
C ALA A 257 -29.21 -41.75 -6.30
N LEU A 258 -28.17 -41.29 -5.61
CA LEU A 258 -26.97 -42.10 -5.29
C LEU A 258 -26.75 -42.18 -3.77
N PRO A 259 -26.31 -43.33 -3.22
CA PRO A 259 -26.11 -43.55 -1.78
C PRO A 259 -24.76 -42.98 -1.32
N PHE A 260 -24.47 -41.74 -1.70
CA PHE A 260 -23.28 -41.01 -1.26
C PHE A 260 -23.74 -39.81 -0.42
N GLU A 261 -23.71 -39.98 0.89
CA GLU A 261 -24.01 -38.97 1.90
C GLU A 261 -22.89 -37.91 1.91
N TRP A 262 -23.01 -36.87 1.08
CA TRP A 262 -22.12 -35.71 1.19
C TRP A 262 -22.60 -34.82 2.33
N ASN A 263 -21.83 -34.80 3.41
CA ASN A 263 -22.09 -33.94 4.55
C ASN A 263 -21.86 -32.47 4.17
N TRP A 264 -22.92 -31.77 3.73
CA TRP A 264 -22.87 -30.34 3.42
C TRP A 264 -22.41 -29.48 4.61
N ALA A 265 -22.62 -29.97 5.84
CA ALA A 265 -22.16 -29.30 7.06
C ALA A 265 -20.62 -29.24 7.15
N ALA A 266 -19.89 -30.10 6.43
CA ALA A 266 -18.43 -30.06 6.39
C ALA A 266 -17.87 -28.78 5.75
N PHE A 267 -18.65 -28.13 4.88
CA PHE A 267 -18.26 -26.86 4.24
C PHE A 267 -18.79 -25.62 4.97
N GLY A 268 -19.75 -25.76 5.89
CA GLY A 268 -20.27 -24.66 6.71
C GLY A 268 -20.93 -23.51 5.93
N VAL A 269 -21.34 -23.75 4.68
CA VAL A 269 -21.88 -22.73 3.76
C VAL A 269 -23.15 -23.28 3.09
N ALA A 270 -24.21 -22.47 3.04
CA ALA A 270 -25.48 -22.87 2.45
C ALA A 270 -25.39 -22.97 0.91
N PRO A 271 -26.15 -23.86 0.25
CA PRO A 271 -26.06 -24.07 -1.20
C PRO A 271 -26.22 -22.81 -2.05
N TRP A 272 -27.14 -21.91 -1.66
CA TRP A 272 -27.36 -20.64 -2.36
C TRP A 272 -26.15 -19.70 -2.25
N GLN A 273 -25.37 -19.75 -1.17
CA GLN A 273 -24.18 -18.92 -1.00
C GLN A 273 -23.06 -19.35 -1.94
N ILE A 274 -22.91 -20.66 -2.20
CA ILE A 274 -21.96 -21.17 -3.20
C ILE A 274 -22.32 -20.62 -4.59
N THR A 275 -23.61 -20.58 -4.94
CA THR A 275 -24.05 -19.99 -6.21
C THR A 275 -23.76 -18.48 -6.30
N VAL A 276 -23.94 -17.73 -5.21
CA VAL A 276 -23.64 -16.29 -5.18
C VAL A 276 -22.14 -16.03 -5.28
N ILE A 277 -21.30 -16.79 -4.56
CA ILE A 277 -19.84 -16.66 -4.59
C ILE A 277 -19.30 -17.00 -5.98
N THR A 278 -19.80 -18.09 -6.58
CA THR A 278 -19.36 -18.51 -7.92
C THR A 278 -19.77 -17.50 -9.00
N VAL A 279 -21.02 -17.05 -9.02
CA VAL A 279 -21.50 -16.04 -9.98
C VAL A 279 -20.75 -14.70 -9.82
N SER A 280 -20.54 -14.26 -8.58
CA SER A 280 -19.81 -13.01 -8.31
C SER A 280 -18.34 -13.09 -8.72
N GLY A 281 -17.67 -14.22 -8.45
CA GLY A 281 -16.30 -14.47 -8.89
C GLY A 281 -16.16 -14.48 -10.42
N ILE A 282 -17.13 -15.08 -11.13
CA ILE A 282 -17.18 -15.08 -12.59
C ILE A 282 -17.30 -13.65 -13.15
N LEU A 283 -18.20 -12.83 -12.59
CA LEU A 283 -18.42 -11.46 -13.04
C LEU A 283 -17.19 -10.55 -12.82
N LEU A 284 -16.48 -10.72 -11.69
CA LEU A 284 -15.26 -9.96 -11.40
C LEU A 284 -14.14 -10.21 -12.41
N VAL A 285 -14.10 -11.40 -13.02
CA VAL A 285 -13.11 -11.78 -14.05
C VAL A 285 -13.58 -11.42 -15.45
N ILE A 286 -14.85 -11.68 -15.80
CA ILE A 286 -15.38 -11.46 -17.16
C ILE A 286 -15.47 -9.96 -17.50
N CYS A 287 -15.94 -9.11 -16.59
CA CYS A 287 -16.10 -7.68 -16.82
C CYS A 287 -14.80 -6.97 -17.27
N PRO A 288 -13.64 -7.13 -16.59
CA PRO A 288 -12.39 -6.51 -17.05
C PRO A 288 -11.89 -7.09 -18.37
N ILE A 289 -12.10 -8.39 -18.63
CA ILE A 289 -11.74 -9.02 -19.91
C ILE A 289 -12.51 -8.37 -21.06
N ILE A 290 -13.82 -8.17 -20.92
CA ILE A 290 -14.66 -7.53 -21.95
C ILE A 290 -14.20 -6.10 -22.25
N ILE A 291 -13.84 -5.33 -21.22
CA ILE A 291 -13.35 -3.95 -21.37
C ILE A 291 -12.00 -3.93 -22.12
N ILE A 292 -11.09 -4.85 -21.79
CA ILE A 292 -9.79 -4.98 -22.45
C ILE A 292 -9.98 -5.37 -23.93
N ILE A 293 -10.85 -6.34 -24.22
CA ILE A 293 -11.18 -6.77 -25.58
C ILE A 293 -11.77 -5.60 -26.39
N GLY A 294 -12.71 -4.86 -25.81
CA GLY A 294 -13.28 -3.68 -26.45
C GLY A 294 -12.25 -2.59 -26.74
N GLY A 295 -11.28 -2.39 -25.83
CA GLY A 295 -10.15 -1.49 -26.01
C GLY A 295 -9.21 -1.91 -27.16
N LEU A 296 -8.87 -3.19 -27.23
CA LEU A 296 -8.03 -3.76 -28.30
C LEU A 296 -8.71 -3.68 -29.67
N ILE A 297 -10.01 -3.99 -29.76
CA ILE A 297 -10.78 -3.84 -31.01
C ILE A 297 -10.84 -2.37 -31.44
N SER A 298 -10.97 -1.44 -30.49
CA SER A 298 -10.97 -0.01 -30.78
C SER A 298 -9.61 0.50 -31.32
N LEU A 299 -8.50 -0.13 -30.95
CA LEU A 299 -7.16 0.18 -31.47
C LEU A 299 -6.99 -0.24 -32.93
N ILE A 300 -7.60 -1.35 -33.33
CA ILE A 300 -7.50 -1.91 -34.68
C ILE A 300 -8.52 -1.27 -35.63
N SER A 301 -9.76 -1.07 -35.18
CA SER A 301 -10.87 -0.69 -36.07
C SER A 301 -10.97 0.82 -36.35
N LYS A 302 -10.17 1.70 -35.72
CA LYS A 302 -10.32 3.18 -35.70
C LYS A 302 -11.72 3.69 -35.32
N ARG A 303 -12.63 2.79 -34.93
CA ARG A 303 -14.02 3.03 -34.55
C ARG A 303 -14.13 2.77 -33.05
N LYS A 304 -14.69 3.73 -32.32
CA LYS A 304 -14.93 3.59 -30.88
C LYS A 304 -16.01 2.53 -30.68
N TRP A 305 -15.61 1.36 -30.18
CA TRP A 305 -16.51 0.22 -30.01
C TRP A 305 -17.36 0.35 -28.74
N THR A 306 -16.87 1.06 -27.72
CA THR A 306 -17.57 1.24 -26.45
C THR A 306 -18.01 2.69 -26.24
N SER A 307 -19.29 2.88 -25.90
CA SER A 307 -19.80 4.18 -25.46
C SER A 307 -19.42 4.44 -24.00
N LYS A 308 -19.36 5.71 -23.58
CA LYS A 308 -19.05 6.04 -22.18
C LYS A 308 -20.05 5.38 -21.21
N SER A 309 -21.33 5.35 -21.57
CA SER A 309 -22.38 4.70 -20.78
C SER A 309 -22.17 3.19 -20.66
N PHE A 310 -21.76 2.53 -21.74
CA PHE A 310 -21.47 1.09 -21.74
C PHE A 310 -20.32 0.73 -20.78
N ASN A 311 -19.24 1.52 -20.78
CA ASN A 311 -18.12 1.29 -19.85
C ASN A 311 -18.51 1.55 -18.39
N ILE A 312 -19.35 2.55 -18.13
CA ILE A 312 -19.85 2.84 -16.77
C ILE A 312 -20.75 1.71 -16.28
N SER A 313 -21.63 1.16 -17.12
CA SER A 313 -22.51 0.04 -16.72
C SER A 313 -21.72 -1.20 -16.29
N PHE A 314 -20.67 -1.58 -17.02
CA PHE A 314 -19.81 -2.71 -16.63
C PHE A 314 -19.03 -2.46 -15.34
N LEU A 315 -18.63 -1.21 -15.10
CA LEU A 315 -17.95 -0.81 -13.88
C LEU A 315 -18.91 -0.90 -12.68
N VAL A 316 -20.16 -0.46 -12.83
CA VAL A 316 -21.20 -0.61 -11.79
C VAL A 316 -21.47 -2.09 -11.48
N VAL A 317 -21.63 -2.93 -12.51
CA VAL A 317 -21.83 -4.38 -12.33
C VAL A 317 -20.64 -5.03 -11.61
N TRP A 318 -19.42 -4.58 -11.90
CA TRP A 318 -18.21 -5.06 -11.23
C TRP A 318 -18.20 -4.70 -9.74
N PHE A 319 -18.60 -3.48 -9.37
CA PHE A 319 -18.72 -3.09 -7.96
C PHE A 319 -19.83 -3.84 -7.22
N ILE A 320 -20.95 -4.14 -7.89
CA ILE A 320 -22.03 -4.95 -7.31
C ILE A 320 -21.56 -6.39 -7.06
N ALA A 321 -20.78 -6.97 -7.98
CA ALA A 321 -20.20 -8.30 -7.78
C ALA A 321 -19.18 -8.30 -6.63
N LEU A 322 -18.41 -7.23 -6.46
CA LEU A 322 -17.46 -7.08 -5.36
C LEU A 322 -18.18 -7.02 -4.00
N SER A 323 -19.24 -6.21 -3.89
CA SER A 323 -20.00 -6.07 -2.65
C SER A 323 -20.77 -7.35 -2.28
N ALA A 324 -21.32 -8.07 -3.28
CA ALA A 324 -21.97 -9.36 -3.05
C ALA A 324 -20.99 -10.43 -2.52
N LEU A 325 -19.74 -10.41 -2.99
CA LEU A 325 -18.71 -11.33 -2.55
C LEU A 325 -18.24 -11.03 -1.12
N THR A 326 -18.03 -9.75 -0.77
CA THR A 326 -17.65 -9.36 0.59
C THR A 326 -18.77 -9.65 1.59
N PHE A 327 -20.03 -9.38 1.22
CA PHE A 327 -21.21 -9.69 2.03
C PHE A 327 -21.36 -11.20 2.28
N SER A 328 -21.19 -12.03 1.24
CA SER A 328 -21.28 -13.50 1.35
C SER A 328 -20.17 -14.08 2.23
N CYS A 329 -18.95 -13.53 2.13
CA CYS A 329 -17.83 -13.94 2.98
C CYS A 329 -18.08 -13.59 4.46
N PHE A 330 -18.57 -12.38 4.73
CA PHE A 330 -18.92 -11.91 6.07
C PHE A 330 -20.00 -12.78 6.73
N TYR A 331 -21.03 -13.15 5.98
CA TYR A 331 -22.09 -14.03 6.46
C TYR A 331 -21.56 -15.44 6.82
N SER A 332 -20.61 -15.96 6.03
CA SER A 332 -19.97 -17.26 6.31
C SER A 332 -19.10 -17.25 7.56
N SER A 333 -18.36 -16.17 7.83
CA SER A 333 -17.61 -16.01 9.09
C SER A 333 -18.52 -15.90 10.31
N GLY A 334 -19.69 -15.27 10.16
CA GLY A 334 -20.70 -15.17 11.23
C GLY A 334 -21.27 -16.53 11.62
N ILE A 335 -21.68 -17.34 10.64
CA ILE A 335 -22.23 -18.68 10.91
C ILE A 335 -21.18 -19.62 11.48
N ARG A 336 -19.93 -19.55 11.03
CA ARG A 336 -18.86 -20.46 11.50
C ARG A 336 -18.50 -20.23 12.96
N GLU A 337 -18.61 -18.99 13.44
CA GLU A 337 -18.38 -18.65 14.84
C GLU A 337 -19.57 -19.07 15.72
N VAL A 338 -20.80 -18.84 15.25
CA VAL A 338 -22.02 -19.29 15.93
C VAL A 338 -22.12 -20.82 15.98
N GLY A 339 -21.77 -21.52 14.90
CA GLY A 339 -21.79 -22.99 14.82
C GLY A 339 -20.74 -23.66 15.72
N LYS A 340 -19.56 -23.05 15.88
CA LYS A 340 -18.56 -23.51 16.85
C LYS A 340 -19.04 -23.34 18.29
N GLN A 341 -19.81 -22.31 18.59
CA GLN A 341 -20.41 -22.11 19.92
C GLN A 341 -21.56 -23.09 20.18
N ILE A 342 -22.39 -23.41 19.18
CA ILE A 342 -23.48 -24.38 19.32
C ILE A 342 -22.96 -25.81 19.49
N LEU A 343 -21.92 -26.22 18.75
CA LEU A 343 -21.33 -27.56 18.88
C LEU A 343 -20.59 -27.75 20.22
N LYS A 344 -19.84 -26.74 20.68
CA LYS A 344 -19.26 -26.75 22.04
C LYS A 344 -20.34 -26.74 23.13
N GLY A 345 -21.50 -26.15 22.87
CA GLY A 345 -22.64 -26.19 23.76
C GLY A 345 -23.29 -27.58 23.82
N SER A 346 -23.43 -28.26 22.68
CA SER A 346 -24.11 -29.56 22.60
C SER A 346 -23.34 -30.69 23.30
N ASP A 347 -22.01 -30.77 23.12
CA ASP A 347 -21.18 -31.79 23.78
C ASP A 347 -21.20 -31.60 25.31
N ASN A 348 -21.22 -30.35 25.78
CA ASN A 348 -21.35 -30.03 27.21
C ASN A 348 -22.75 -30.35 27.76
N ILE A 349 -23.81 -30.24 26.97
CA ILE A 349 -25.19 -30.49 27.43
C ILE A 349 -25.44 -31.99 27.62
N GLU A 350 -24.88 -32.86 26.76
CA GLU A 350 -25.11 -34.31 26.86
C GLU A 350 -24.36 -34.92 28.06
N GLU A 351 -23.16 -34.43 28.38
CA GLU A 351 -22.39 -34.84 29.57
C GLU A 351 -22.98 -34.26 30.88
N THR A 352 -23.54 -33.04 30.83
CA THR A 352 -24.20 -32.40 31.99
C THR A 352 -25.57 -33.02 32.31
N ILE A 353 -26.29 -33.57 31.32
CA ILE A 353 -27.61 -34.20 31.54
C ILE A 353 -27.46 -35.56 32.24
N GLU A 354 -26.39 -36.33 31.99
CA GLU A 354 -26.14 -37.57 32.74
C GLU A 354 -25.69 -37.31 34.19
N GLU A 355 -24.97 -36.22 34.47
CA GLU A 355 -24.55 -35.87 35.84
C GLU A 355 -25.69 -35.26 36.69
N ILE A 356 -26.68 -34.58 36.08
CA ILE A 356 -27.82 -33.97 36.80
C ILE A 356 -28.91 -34.99 37.19
N ILE A 357 -29.05 -36.10 36.46
CA ILE A 357 -30.12 -37.07 36.68
C ILE A 357 -29.86 -37.98 37.90
N GLU A 358 -28.61 -38.15 38.36
CA GLU A 358 -28.32 -38.99 39.53
C GLU A 358 -28.52 -38.30 40.90
N ASP A 359 -28.47 -36.97 40.99
CA ASP A 359 -28.44 -36.26 42.29
C ASP A 359 -29.76 -35.60 42.73
N SER A 360 -30.87 -35.79 42.00
CA SER A 360 -32.14 -35.14 42.36
C SER A 360 -33.39 -36.01 42.18
N CYS A 361 -33.50 -37.10 42.94
CA CYS A 361 -34.78 -37.79 43.15
C CYS A 361 -35.00 -38.14 44.64
N TYR A 362 -35.67 -37.25 45.37
CA TYR A 362 -36.47 -37.60 46.55
C TYR A 362 -37.78 -36.79 46.53
N THR A 363 -38.90 -37.48 46.34
CA THR A 363 -40.27 -36.94 46.46
C THR A 363 -40.63 -36.71 47.92
N PRO A 364 -41.55 -35.76 48.26
CA PRO A 364 -42.95 -36.17 48.39
C PRO A 364 -44.01 -35.12 48.02
N THR A 365 -45.13 -35.69 47.54
CA THR A 365 -46.53 -35.26 47.48
C THR A 365 -47.02 -34.16 48.45
N GLY A 366 -47.93 -33.29 47.96
CA GLY A 366 -48.98 -32.67 48.77
C GLY A 366 -49.40 -31.24 48.38
N ASN A 367 -50.65 -31.09 47.93
CA ASN A 367 -51.40 -29.85 47.66
C ASN A 367 -51.04 -28.60 48.51
N ALA A 368 -50.92 -27.44 47.86
CA ALA A 368 -51.50 -26.17 48.34
C ALA A 368 -51.56 -25.09 47.25
N ASN A 369 -52.68 -24.36 47.24
CA ASN A 369 -53.07 -23.29 46.33
C ASN A 369 -52.10 -22.09 46.31
N CYS A 370 -51.89 -21.50 45.13
CA CYS A 370 -51.22 -20.20 44.99
C CYS A 370 -52.25 -19.09 44.75
N THR A 371 -52.44 -18.22 45.75
CA THR A 371 -53.02 -16.89 45.62
C THR A 371 -52.00 -15.86 46.08
N ALA A 372 -51.69 -14.92 45.18
CA ALA A 372 -51.12 -13.57 45.32
C ALA A 372 -50.17 -13.24 46.50
N ASN A 373 -48.95 -12.81 46.19
CA ASN A 373 -48.46 -11.45 46.48
C ASN A 373 -46.97 -11.31 46.12
N ILE A 374 -46.65 -10.26 45.36
CA ILE A 374 -45.28 -9.89 45.03
C ILE A 374 -44.68 -9.16 46.24
N THR A 375 -43.70 -9.80 46.88
CA THR A 375 -42.75 -9.18 47.81
C THR A 375 -41.35 -9.23 47.19
N PRO A 376 -40.45 -8.27 47.51
CA PRO A 376 -39.14 -8.17 46.86
C PRO A 376 -38.32 -9.42 47.17
N VAL A 377 -37.81 -10.05 46.12
CA VAL A 377 -37.00 -11.27 46.21
C VAL A 377 -35.64 -10.91 46.79
N SER A 378 -35.36 -11.40 48.00
CA SER A 378 -34.01 -11.48 48.54
C SER A 378 -33.22 -12.51 47.73
N PHE A 379 -32.22 -12.06 46.99
CA PHE A 379 -31.35 -12.93 46.22
C PHE A 379 -30.47 -13.78 47.15
N GLY A 380 -30.64 -15.10 47.09
CA GLY A 380 -29.69 -16.07 47.63
C GLY A 380 -28.40 -16.11 46.80
N GLN A 381 -27.30 -16.50 47.43
CA GLN A 381 -25.96 -16.55 46.83
C GLN A 381 -25.94 -17.35 45.51
N VAL A 382 -25.62 -16.65 44.42
CA VAL A 382 -25.24 -17.28 43.15
C VAL A 382 -23.78 -17.69 43.27
N ASN A 383 -23.53 -19.00 43.31
CA ASN A 383 -22.20 -19.56 43.13
C ASN A 383 -21.86 -19.53 41.64
N CYS A 384 -21.01 -18.59 41.22
CA CYS A 384 -20.41 -18.60 39.90
C CYS A 384 -19.20 -19.56 39.92
N ALA A 385 -19.34 -20.70 39.25
CA ALA A 385 -18.20 -21.55 38.91
C ALA A 385 -17.45 -20.90 37.72
N ASP A 386 -16.13 -20.77 37.88
CA ASP A 386 -15.16 -20.20 36.95
C ASP A 386 -15.02 -21.04 35.67
N PRO A 387 -15.34 -20.52 34.46
CA PRO A 387 -15.14 -21.24 33.20
C PRO A 387 -13.72 -21.08 32.62
N TYR A 388 -12.80 -20.37 33.29
CA TYR A 388 -11.41 -20.15 32.86
C TYR A 388 -10.40 -20.47 33.97
N LYS A 389 -10.58 -21.62 34.64
CA LYS A 389 -9.46 -22.26 35.33
C LYS A 389 -8.50 -22.85 34.30
N ASN A 390 -7.41 -22.11 34.07
CA ASN A 390 -6.05 -22.53 33.71
C ASN A 390 -5.44 -21.56 32.70
N THR A 391 -5.05 -20.38 33.20
CA THR A 391 -3.92 -19.67 32.61
C THR A 391 -2.84 -19.67 33.67
N GLU A 392 -1.71 -20.36 33.43
CA GLU A 392 -0.51 -20.30 34.27
C GLU A 392 0.07 -18.88 34.20
N GLY A 393 -0.59 -17.92 34.85
CA GLY A 393 -0.08 -16.56 35.03
C GLY A 393 0.83 -16.51 36.25
N GLN A 394 1.98 -15.88 36.11
CA GLN A 394 2.85 -15.63 37.24
C GLN A 394 2.22 -14.53 38.11
N ILE A 395 2.10 -14.78 39.41
CA ILE A 395 1.69 -13.75 40.37
C ILE A 395 2.85 -12.76 40.48
N ILE A 396 2.70 -11.57 39.91
CA ILE A 396 3.78 -10.55 39.91
C ILE A 396 3.71 -9.71 41.18
N LYS A 397 2.50 -9.35 41.64
CA LYS A 397 2.31 -8.54 42.85
C LYS A 397 1.09 -8.98 43.63
N THR A 398 1.30 -9.13 44.92
CA THR A 398 0.25 -9.21 45.94
C THR A 398 0.30 -7.93 46.78
N ASP A 399 -0.86 -7.53 47.33
CA ASP A 399 -0.98 -6.38 48.24
C ASP A 399 -0.67 -5.01 47.62
N LEU A 400 -1.42 -4.67 46.56
CA LEU A 400 -1.36 -3.32 45.98
C LEU A 400 -1.94 -2.26 46.94
N PRO A 401 -1.36 -1.04 46.97
CA PRO A 401 -2.00 0.10 47.62
C PRO A 401 -3.42 0.32 47.09
N ALA A 402 -4.28 0.98 47.87
CA ALA A 402 -5.64 1.29 47.42
C ALA A 402 -5.61 2.19 46.16
N PHE A 403 -6.46 1.87 45.21
CA PHE A 403 -6.69 2.64 43.99
C PHE A 403 -8.17 2.57 43.61
N ASN A 404 -8.65 3.62 42.97
CA ASN A 404 -9.99 3.76 42.41
C ASN A 404 -9.94 3.97 40.89
N HIS A 405 -8.79 4.39 40.36
CA HIS A 405 -8.59 4.63 38.95
C HIS A 405 -7.63 3.58 38.35
N ILE A 406 -7.99 2.98 37.21
CA ILE A 406 -7.13 2.07 36.44
C ILE A 406 -6.80 2.73 35.09
N ARG A 407 -5.51 2.75 34.72
CA ARG A 407 -5.05 3.27 33.42
C ARG A 407 -4.20 2.23 32.70
N LEU A 408 -4.66 1.84 31.52
CA LEU A 408 -4.00 0.91 30.60
C LEU A 408 -3.32 1.67 29.45
N LYS A 409 -2.07 1.32 29.17
CA LYS A 409 -1.36 1.81 27.98
C LYS A 409 -0.75 0.68 27.17
N GLY A 410 -1.27 0.50 25.96
CA GLY A 410 -0.80 -0.48 25.01
C GLY A 410 -1.71 -1.70 24.91
N PRO A 411 -1.33 -2.67 24.08
CA PRO A 411 -2.10 -3.88 23.88
C PRO A 411 -2.04 -4.73 25.14
N ILE A 412 -3.13 -4.64 25.90
CA ILE A 412 -3.32 -5.25 27.22
C ILE A 412 -4.74 -5.78 27.25
N GLN A 413 -4.89 -7.03 27.63
CA GLN A 413 -6.17 -7.60 28.02
C GLN A 413 -6.27 -7.54 29.55
N LEU A 414 -7.11 -6.66 30.07
CA LEU A 414 -7.41 -6.55 31.49
C LEU A 414 -8.63 -7.40 31.80
N THR A 415 -8.48 -8.38 32.69
CA THR A 415 -9.59 -9.13 33.28
C THR A 415 -9.82 -8.64 34.71
N LEU A 416 -11.00 -8.09 34.98
CA LEU A 416 -11.44 -7.66 36.30
C LEU A 416 -12.28 -8.75 36.95
N GLN A 417 -11.88 -9.17 38.15
CA GLN A 417 -12.59 -10.16 38.94
C GLN A 417 -12.84 -9.61 40.35
N GLN A 418 -14.02 -9.87 40.91
CA GLN A 418 -14.35 -9.39 42.24
C GLN A 418 -13.71 -10.28 43.31
N ASN A 419 -12.88 -9.71 44.19
CA ASN A 419 -12.25 -10.45 45.28
C ASN A 419 -11.87 -9.53 46.44
N GLN A 420 -11.92 -9.98 47.69
CA GLN A 420 -11.47 -9.17 48.83
C GLN A 420 -9.95 -8.90 48.82
N ASN A 421 -9.18 -9.76 48.16
CA ASN A 421 -7.72 -9.62 48.07
C ASN A 421 -7.33 -8.87 46.79
N ARG A 422 -6.43 -7.90 46.89
CA ARG A 422 -5.85 -7.17 45.75
C ARG A 422 -4.67 -7.94 45.14
N ILE A 423 -4.97 -8.78 44.16
CA ILE A 423 -3.99 -9.64 43.49
C ILE A 423 -3.90 -9.23 42.04
N VAL A 424 -2.66 -9.07 41.55
CA VAL A 424 -2.40 -8.89 40.12
C VAL A 424 -1.62 -10.07 39.60
N THR A 425 -2.26 -10.80 38.70
CA THR A 425 -1.67 -11.89 37.94
C THR A 425 -1.41 -11.41 36.52
N VAL A 426 -0.22 -11.68 36.00
CA VAL A 426 0.13 -11.32 34.62
C VAL A 426 0.54 -12.57 33.88
N SER A 427 0.07 -12.72 32.66
CA SER A 427 0.47 -13.79 31.76
C SER A 427 0.74 -13.27 30.35
N HIS A 428 1.37 -14.10 29.52
CA HIS A 428 1.57 -13.84 28.09
C HIS A 428 2.38 -12.56 27.78
N TYR A 429 3.53 -12.38 28.43
CA TYR A 429 4.42 -11.23 28.21
C TYR A 429 5.82 -11.66 27.77
N ASP A 430 6.44 -10.89 26.86
CA ASP A 430 7.86 -11.04 26.50
C ASP A 430 8.77 -10.21 27.42
N LYS A 431 8.29 -9.03 27.84
CA LYS A 431 8.89 -8.17 28.87
C LYS A 431 7.84 -7.91 29.93
N GLU A 432 8.24 -7.96 31.20
CA GLU A 432 7.33 -7.67 32.31
C GLU A 432 6.69 -6.29 32.13
N PRO A 433 5.34 -6.19 32.23
CA PRO A 433 4.67 -4.91 32.16
C PRO A 433 4.98 -4.06 33.40
N ILE A 434 4.99 -2.74 33.24
CA ILE A 434 5.17 -1.83 34.36
C ILE A 434 3.82 -1.69 35.07
N ILE A 435 3.72 -2.24 36.28
CA ILE A 435 2.55 -2.15 37.14
C ILE A 435 2.89 -1.32 38.37
N THR A 436 2.33 -0.11 38.47
CA THR A 436 2.61 0.82 39.58
C THR A 436 1.35 1.55 40.02
N VAL A 437 1.13 1.67 41.33
CA VAL A 437 0.08 2.54 41.88
C VAL A 437 0.69 3.89 42.25
N LYS A 438 0.16 4.98 41.69
CA LYS A 438 0.56 6.37 42.02
C LYS A 438 -0.70 7.22 42.17
N ASN A 439 -0.80 7.99 43.27
CA ASN A 439 -1.92 8.90 43.53
C ASN A 439 -3.31 8.24 43.39
N GLY A 440 -3.48 6.99 43.87
CA GLY A 440 -4.74 6.26 43.75
C GLY A 440 -5.06 5.75 42.34
N THR A 441 -4.14 5.89 41.39
CA THR A 441 -4.26 5.34 40.03
C THR A 441 -3.31 4.14 39.85
N LEU A 442 -3.86 3.00 39.43
CA LEU A 442 -3.13 1.83 38.97
C LEU A 442 -2.72 2.00 37.50
N TYR A 443 -1.43 2.16 37.25
CA TYR A 443 -0.84 2.21 35.92
C TYR A 443 -0.40 0.82 35.49
N ILE A 444 -0.89 0.35 34.35
CA ILE A 444 -0.46 -0.88 33.69
C ILE A 444 0.02 -0.49 32.29
N GLU A 445 1.33 -0.57 32.06
CA GLU A 445 1.95 -0.18 30.80
C GLU A 445 2.69 -1.36 30.18
N ASN A 446 2.42 -1.63 28.90
CA ASN A 446 3.09 -2.70 28.17
C ASN A 446 4.49 -2.21 27.69
N THR A 447 5.54 -2.77 28.31
CA THR A 447 6.96 -2.44 28.07
C THR A 447 7.47 -2.87 26.70
N SER A 448 6.68 -3.62 25.92
CA SER A 448 7.03 -3.99 24.53
C SER A 448 6.79 -2.87 23.52
N VAL A 449 6.06 -1.82 23.90
CA VAL A 449 5.76 -0.66 23.05
C VAL A 449 6.73 0.47 23.39
N ASP A 450 7.87 0.52 22.69
CA ASP A 450 8.86 1.59 22.83
C ASP A 450 8.25 2.93 22.36
N GLN A 451 8.26 3.95 23.22
CA GLN A 451 7.64 5.25 22.91
C GLN A 451 8.53 6.16 22.05
N ASP A 452 9.82 5.85 21.93
CA ASP A 452 10.82 6.68 21.24
C ASP A 452 11.15 6.19 19.82
N GLU A 453 10.53 5.11 19.34
CA GLU A 453 10.71 4.68 17.94
C GLU A 453 9.92 5.59 16.99
N SER A 454 10.65 6.23 16.07
CA SER A 454 10.03 6.98 14.96
C SER A 454 9.02 6.09 14.22
N LEU A 455 7.91 6.66 13.72
CA LEU A 455 6.85 5.95 13.00
C LEU A 455 7.38 5.00 11.90
N PHE A 456 8.48 5.39 11.24
CA PHE A 456 9.18 4.59 10.23
C PHE A 456 9.97 3.39 10.78
N GLN A 457 10.50 3.47 12.00
CA GLN A 457 11.12 2.34 12.69
C GLN A 457 10.08 1.35 13.20
N TRP A 458 8.98 1.85 13.78
CA TRP A 458 7.85 1.00 14.19
C TRP A 458 7.27 0.20 13.00
N LEU A 459 7.05 0.86 11.85
CA LEU A 459 6.57 0.18 10.62
C LEU A 459 7.54 -0.88 10.06
N LYS A 460 8.85 -0.75 10.34
CA LYS A 460 9.86 -1.75 9.96
C LYS A 460 10.00 -2.87 10.98
N SER A 461 9.59 -2.62 12.22
CA SER A 461 9.64 -3.55 13.33
C SER A 461 8.51 -4.55 13.16
N ASN A 462 8.78 -5.64 12.46
CA ASN A 462 7.86 -6.77 12.27
C ASN A 462 7.72 -7.61 13.57
N LYS A 463 7.59 -6.93 14.72
CA LYS A 463 7.45 -7.55 16.04
C LYS A 463 5.97 -7.86 16.28
N ASP A 464 5.66 -9.13 16.47
CA ASP A 464 4.39 -9.55 17.02
C ASP A 464 4.26 -8.96 18.43
N ILE A 465 3.46 -7.90 18.58
CA ILE A 465 3.19 -7.34 19.90
C ILE A 465 2.19 -8.28 20.57
N LYS A 466 2.67 -9.09 21.52
CA LYS A 466 1.79 -9.95 22.32
C LYS A 466 0.96 -9.10 23.27
N ALA A 467 -0.35 -9.33 23.27
CA ALA A 467 -1.24 -8.75 24.26
C ALA A 467 -0.88 -9.30 25.64
N VAL A 468 -0.59 -8.42 26.59
CA VAL A 468 -0.33 -8.81 27.97
C VAL A 468 -1.65 -9.03 28.66
N VAL A 469 -1.87 -10.22 29.22
CA VAL A 469 -3.09 -10.52 29.98
C VAL A 469 -2.84 -10.20 31.44
N VAL A 470 -3.63 -9.29 32.00
CA VAL A 470 -3.57 -8.90 33.40
C VAL A 470 -4.91 -9.25 34.06
N THR A 471 -4.88 -10.15 35.03
CA THR A 471 -6.03 -10.44 35.88
C THR A 471 -5.89 -9.68 37.18
N LEU A 472 -6.82 -8.77 37.44
CA LEU A 472 -6.94 -8.03 38.67
C LEU A 472 -8.11 -8.59 39.47
N SER A 473 -7.78 -9.27 40.56
CA SER A 473 -8.75 -9.63 41.59
C SER A 473 -8.68 -8.53 42.65
N THR A 474 -9.76 -7.78 42.89
CA THR A 474 -9.83 -6.72 43.93
C THR A 474 -11.27 -6.43 44.31
N ASP A 475 -11.45 -5.69 45.41
CA ASP A 475 -12.75 -5.11 45.75
C ASP A 475 -13.05 -4.02 44.72
N LEU A 476 -13.89 -4.37 43.75
CA LEU A 476 -14.25 -3.51 42.64
C LEU A 476 -15.23 -2.40 43.02
N HIS A 477 -15.82 -2.45 44.23
CA HIS A 477 -16.76 -1.44 44.74
C HIS A 477 -16.16 -0.03 44.85
N GLN A 478 -14.84 0.11 44.71
CA GLN A 478 -14.11 1.37 44.81
C GLN A 478 -13.63 1.92 43.46
N ILE A 479 -13.87 1.22 42.34
CA ILE A 479 -13.37 1.65 41.04
C ILE A 479 -14.31 2.70 40.45
N ASP A 480 -13.82 3.93 40.30
CA ASP A 480 -14.57 5.05 39.75
C ASP A 480 -14.17 5.38 38.31
N ARG A 481 -12.96 5.00 37.89
CA ARG A 481 -12.45 5.34 36.56
C ARG A 481 -11.60 4.22 35.93
N ILE A 482 -11.85 3.93 34.65
CA ILE A 482 -11.02 3.02 33.86
C ILE A 482 -10.68 3.69 32.53
N GLU A 483 -9.40 3.92 32.27
CA GLU A 483 -8.91 4.46 31.01
C GLU A 483 -8.11 3.39 30.25
N ALA A 484 -8.49 3.17 28.99
CA ALA A 484 -7.87 2.21 28.11
C ALA A 484 -7.36 2.92 26.85
N SER A 485 -6.10 2.66 26.49
CA SER A 485 -5.48 3.30 25.32
C SER A 485 -4.62 2.33 24.52
N LYS A 486 -4.67 2.47 23.19
CA LYS A 486 -3.85 1.72 22.23
C LYS A 486 -4.13 0.21 22.24
N ALA A 487 -5.29 -0.18 21.71
CA ALA A 487 -5.70 -1.57 21.45
C ALA A 487 -5.83 -2.43 22.71
N SER A 488 -6.59 -1.95 23.69
CA SER A 488 -6.77 -2.65 24.97
C SER A 488 -8.15 -3.31 25.05
N ASP A 489 -8.18 -4.51 25.62
CA ASP A 489 -9.40 -5.27 25.86
C ASP A 489 -9.70 -5.30 27.36
N ILE A 490 -10.89 -4.88 27.77
CA ILE A 490 -11.36 -4.94 29.15
C ILE A 490 -12.44 -5.99 29.24
N LEU A 491 -12.20 -7.02 30.05
CA LEU A 491 -13.14 -8.07 30.37
C LEU A 491 -13.49 -8.00 31.85
N ILE A 492 -14.77 -7.79 32.15
CA ILE A 492 -15.31 -7.92 33.50
C ILE A 492 -15.83 -9.35 33.60
N ALA A 493 -15.15 -10.19 34.38
CA ALA A 493 -15.48 -11.61 34.51
C ALA A 493 -16.78 -11.82 35.31
N ASP A 494 -17.01 -10.96 36.31
CA ASP A 494 -18.20 -10.94 37.16
C ASP A 494 -19.07 -9.71 36.85
N THR A 495 -19.80 -9.21 37.84
CA THR A 495 -20.48 -7.91 37.79
C THR A 495 -19.62 -6.85 38.46
N LEU A 496 -19.32 -5.76 37.75
CA LEU A 496 -18.66 -4.59 38.30
C LEU A 496 -19.71 -3.69 38.98
N TYR A 497 -19.62 -3.57 40.30
CA TYR A 497 -20.47 -2.69 41.08
C TYR A 497 -19.72 -1.40 41.40
N SER A 498 -20.26 -0.24 41.04
CA SER A 498 -19.67 1.05 41.43
C SER A 498 -20.73 2.14 41.48
N PRO A 499 -20.77 3.03 42.49
CA PRO A 499 -21.74 4.12 42.52
C PRO A 499 -21.61 5.04 41.29
N GLN A 500 -20.38 5.39 40.93
CA GLN A 500 -20.08 6.20 39.75
C GLN A 500 -18.91 5.57 39.01
N LEU A 501 -19.13 5.20 37.75
CA LEU A 501 -18.11 4.60 36.90
C LEU A 501 -17.95 5.42 35.62
N TYR A 502 -16.73 5.85 35.36
CA TYR A 502 -16.35 6.53 34.14
C TYR A 502 -15.31 5.71 33.37
N MET A 503 -15.59 5.42 32.10
CA MET A 503 -14.69 4.64 31.25
C MET A 503 -14.29 5.42 30.00
N GLU A 504 -13.00 5.46 29.70
CA GLU A 504 -12.47 6.01 28.45
C GLU A 504 -11.82 4.91 27.62
N LEU A 505 -12.31 4.69 26.40
CA LEU A 505 -11.81 3.69 25.46
C LEU A 505 -11.24 4.36 24.22
N ASN A 506 -9.93 4.55 24.19
CA ASN A 506 -9.24 5.27 23.12
C ASN A 506 -8.45 4.33 22.19
N GLY A 507 -8.69 4.44 20.89
CA GLY A 507 -8.05 3.62 19.86
C GLY A 507 -8.89 2.40 19.48
N ALA A 508 -8.27 1.23 19.33
CA ALA A 508 -8.94 -0.01 18.92
C ALA A 508 -9.33 -0.87 20.13
N SER A 509 -10.20 -0.35 21.01
CA SER A 509 -10.42 -0.94 22.34
C SER A 509 -11.72 -1.71 22.45
N GLN A 510 -11.75 -2.74 23.31
CA GLN A 510 -12.93 -3.55 23.56
C GLN A 510 -13.34 -3.52 25.03
N LEU A 511 -14.65 -3.51 25.30
CA LEU A 511 -15.21 -3.73 26.63
C LEU A 511 -16.22 -4.88 26.59
N LYS A 512 -16.09 -5.83 27.52
CA LYS A 512 -17.04 -6.92 27.73
C LYS A 512 -17.36 -7.12 29.20
N GLY A 513 -18.63 -7.34 29.53
CA GLY A 513 -19.07 -7.83 30.84
C GLY A 513 -20.24 -7.06 31.45
N ALA A 514 -20.54 -7.35 32.72
CA ALA A 514 -21.71 -6.81 33.43
C ALA A 514 -21.34 -5.64 34.36
N ILE A 515 -22.15 -4.58 34.34
CA ILE A 515 -21.93 -3.35 35.11
C ILE A 515 -23.20 -2.98 35.85
N CYS A 516 -23.07 -2.68 37.14
CA CYS A 516 -24.12 -2.17 38.01
C CYS A 516 -23.66 -0.85 38.64
N ALA A 517 -24.33 0.25 38.33
CA ALA A 517 -23.90 1.57 38.81
C ALA A 517 -25.04 2.56 39.03
N GLU A 518 -24.86 3.60 39.85
CA GLU A 518 -25.85 4.69 39.87
C GLU A 518 -25.66 5.58 38.65
N LEU A 519 -24.41 6.01 38.38
CA LEU A 519 -24.02 6.76 37.20
C LEU A 519 -22.95 5.98 36.43
N PHE A 520 -23.22 5.68 35.16
CA PHE A 520 -22.25 5.06 34.28
C PHE A 520 -22.01 5.92 33.04
N LYS A 521 -20.79 6.44 32.88
CA LYS A 521 -20.39 7.18 31.68
C LYS A 521 -19.30 6.43 30.93
N ILE A 522 -19.40 6.40 29.61
CA ILE A 522 -18.37 5.86 28.72
C ILE A 522 -18.11 6.79 27.54
N GLU A 523 -16.84 7.08 27.33
CA GLU A 523 -16.34 7.83 26.19
C GLU A 523 -15.45 6.91 25.36
N ALA A 524 -15.83 6.65 24.12
CA ALA A 524 -15.09 5.76 23.23
C ALA A 524 -14.75 6.48 21.92
N SER A 525 -13.46 6.51 21.58
CA SER A 525 -12.95 7.16 20.37
C SER A 525 -12.09 6.21 19.55
N GLY A 526 -12.29 6.19 18.24
CA GLY A 526 -11.50 5.37 17.31
C GLY A 526 -12.28 4.16 16.77
N ALA A 527 -11.82 2.95 17.06
CA ALA A 527 -12.41 1.70 16.59
C ALA A 527 -12.80 0.82 17.79
N SER A 528 -13.93 1.14 18.43
CA SER A 528 -14.29 0.55 19.72
C SER A 528 -15.43 -0.44 19.62
N ASN A 529 -15.36 -1.53 20.38
CA ASN A 529 -16.44 -2.52 20.47
C ASN A 529 -16.87 -2.70 21.94
N ILE A 530 -18.14 -2.40 22.24
CA ILE A 530 -18.68 -2.44 23.59
C ILE A 530 -19.80 -3.47 23.63
N GLU A 531 -19.63 -4.52 24.43
CA GLU A 531 -20.64 -5.57 24.63
C GLU A 531 -20.91 -5.74 26.13
N SER A 532 -22.00 -5.16 26.63
CA SER A 532 -22.21 -5.07 28.07
C SER A 532 -23.66 -5.28 28.50
N TYR A 533 -23.82 -5.92 29.65
CA TYR A 533 -25.07 -5.92 30.41
C TYR A 533 -24.99 -4.82 31.47
N ILE A 534 -25.95 -3.89 31.46
CA ILE A 534 -25.92 -2.69 32.30
C ILE A 534 -27.20 -2.59 33.12
N GLU A 535 -27.02 -2.36 34.41
CA GLU A 535 -28.09 -1.99 35.34
C GLU A 535 -27.71 -0.68 36.03
N ALA A 536 -28.34 0.43 35.64
CA ALA A 536 -27.97 1.74 36.17
C ALA A 536 -29.09 2.79 36.23
N ASN A 537 -28.94 3.82 37.07
CA ASN A 537 -29.93 4.91 37.12
C ASN A 537 -29.74 5.88 35.96
N GLU A 538 -28.51 6.29 35.67
CA GLU A 538 -28.16 7.17 34.55
C GLU A 538 -26.97 6.60 33.79
N VAL A 539 -27.08 6.54 32.46
CA VAL A 539 -26.05 6.06 31.57
C VAL A 539 -25.78 7.08 30.47
N ASP A 540 -24.52 7.37 30.20
CA ASP A 540 -24.09 8.33 29.17
C ASP A 540 -23.04 7.68 28.28
N PHE A 541 -23.37 7.50 27.00
CA PHE A 541 -22.51 6.93 25.98
C PHE A 541 -22.11 8.00 24.98
N GLU A 542 -20.83 8.31 24.90
CA GLU A 542 -20.26 9.18 23.88
C GLU A 542 -19.32 8.34 23.01
N VAL A 543 -19.69 8.11 21.76
CA VAL A 543 -18.95 7.27 20.81
C VAL A 543 -18.63 8.05 19.54
N SER A 544 -17.34 8.10 19.20
CA SER A 544 -16.84 8.72 17.97
C SER A 544 -15.96 7.78 17.15
N GLY A 545 -16.09 7.85 15.83
CA GLY A 545 -15.26 7.08 14.89
C GLY A 545 -16.00 5.90 14.25
N VAL A 546 -15.48 4.68 14.41
CA VAL A 546 -16.05 3.42 13.93
C VAL A 546 -16.33 2.52 15.14
N SER A 547 -17.50 2.68 15.74
CA SER A 547 -17.82 2.04 17.02
C SER A 547 -19.02 1.12 16.91
N ASN A 548 -18.99 -0.01 17.61
CA ASN A 548 -20.11 -0.92 17.72
C ASN A 548 -20.48 -1.14 19.19
N MET A 549 -21.75 -0.97 19.52
CA MET A 549 -22.27 -1.15 20.87
C MET A 549 -23.39 -2.19 20.86
N ASN A 550 -23.30 -3.20 21.71
CA ASN A 550 -24.36 -4.18 21.97
C ASN A 550 -24.67 -4.16 23.46
N LEU A 551 -25.82 -3.59 23.80
CA LEU A 551 -26.18 -3.23 25.16
C LEU A 551 -27.46 -3.95 25.57
N LYS A 552 -27.45 -4.49 26.79
CA LYS A 552 -28.59 -5.22 27.38
C LYS A 552 -28.77 -4.80 28.84
N GLY A 553 -29.97 -4.97 29.38
CA GLY A 553 -30.25 -4.75 30.81
C GLY A 553 -31.32 -3.70 31.06
N LYS A 554 -31.14 -2.86 32.08
CA LYS A 554 -32.13 -1.87 32.51
C LYS A 554 -31.46 -0.56 32.88
N ALA A 555 -32.07 0.56 32.49
CA ALA A 555 -31.59 1.87 32.87
C ALA A 555 -32.73 2.82 33.23
N GLY A 556 -32.49 3.75 34.16
CA GLY A 556 -33.42 4.85 34.40
C GLY A 556 -33.42 5.83 33.23
N LYS A 557 -32.30 6.49 33.01
CA LYS A 557 -32.06 7.44 31.92
C LYS A 557 -30.85 6.99 31.11
N VAL A 558 -30.94 7.08 29.78
CA VAL A 558 -29.80 6.81 28.89
C VAL A 558 -29.63 7.95 27.90
N ASN A 559 -28.40 8.42 27.76
CA ASN A 559 -27.98 9.35 26.72
C ASN A 559 -27.02 8.64 25.77
N TYR A 560 -27.28 8.75 24.46
CA TYR A 560 -26.41 8.23 23.41
C TYR A 560 -25.98 9.39 22.52
N GLU A 561 -24.69 9.65 22.42
CA GLU A 561 -24.10 10.55 21.45
C GLU A 561 -23.18 9.76 20.53
N ALA A 562 -23.57 9.64 19.26
CA ALA A 562 -22.84 8.86 18.28
C ALA A 562 -22.45 9.71 17.07
N SER A 563 -21.15 9.78 16.80
CA SER A 563 -20.60 10.48 15.64
C SER A 563 -19.73 9.55 14.78
N GLY A 564 -19.83 9.70 13.45
CA GLY A 564 -19.04 8.93 12.49
C GLY A 564 -19.81 7.74 11.89
N ALA A 565 -19.18 6.56 11.86
CA ALA A 565 -19.74 5.31 11.35
C ALA A 565 -19.97 4.32 12.52
N SER A 566 -21.00 4.61 13.33
CA SER A 566 -21.26 3.92 14.59
C SER A 566 -22.55 3.11 14.56
N ASN A 567 -22.57 1.95 15.21
CA ASN A 567 -23.74 1.08 15.33
C ASN A 567 -24.10 0.85 16.80
N ILE A 568 -25.35 1.09 17.17
CA ILE A 568 -25.87 0.92 18.54
C ILE A 568 -27.02 -0.09 18.52
N SER A 569 -26.79 -1.26 19.08
CA SER A 569 -27.80 -2.30 19.29
C SER A 569 -28.16 -2.33 20.77
N ALA A 570 -29.14 -1.54 21.18
CA ALA A 570 -29.58 -1.37 22.57
C ALA A 570 -31.08 -1.63 22.76
N LYS A 571 -31.75 -2.31 21.83
CA LYS A 571 -33.16 -2.72 21.95
C LYS A 571 -33.47 -3.52 23.23
N ASN A 572 -32.48 -4.27 23.72
CA ASN A 572 -32.57 -5.08 24.94
C ASN A 572 -32.08 -4.34 26.19
N LEU A 573 -31.70 -3.06 26.09
CA LEU A 573 -31.45 -2.18 27.23
C LEU A 573 -32.73 -1.38 27.49
N HIS A 574 -33.51 -1.81 28.46
CA HIS A 574 -34.80 -1.19 28.74
C HIS A 574 -34.62 0.10 29.55
N ALA A 575 -34.72 1.25 28.88
CA ALA A 575 -34.65 2.57 29.51
C ALA A 575 -36.05 3.15 29.84
N ASN A 576 -36.14 3.94 30.92
CA ASN A 576 -37.34 4.76 31.16
C ASN A 576 -37.32 6.01 30.27
N ALA A 577 -36.23 6.78 30.37
CA ALA A 577 -35.98 7.95 29.55
C ALA A 577 -34.77 7.72 28.63
N CYS A 578 -34.88 8.06 27.35
CA CYS A 578 -33.78 7.94 26.40
C CYS A 578 -33.62 9.22 25.59
N THR A 579 -32.38 9.68 25.46
CA THR A 579 -31.97 10.72 24.51
C THR A 579 -30.95 10.11 23.56
N ILE A 580 -31.10 10.35 22.26
CA ILE A 580 -30.14 9.90 21.26
C ILE A 580 -29.81 11.01 20.27
N GLU A 581 -28.53 11.26 20.12
CA GLU A 581 -27.95 12.16 19.14
C GLU A 581 -27.05 11.36 18.20
N CYS A 582 -27.37 11.38 16.90
CA CYS A 582 -26.64 10.63 15.89
C CYS A 582 -26.25 11.53 14.73
N SER A 583 -24.95 11.57 14.40
CA SER A 583 -24.43 12.33 13.28
C SER A 583 -23.50 11.49 12.39
N GLY A 584 -23.62 11.67 11.06
CA GLY A 584 -22.77 10.99 10.08
C GLY A 584 -23.46 9.83 9.39
N ALA A 585 -22.92 8.62 9.54
CA ALA A 585 -23.43 7.37 8.95
C ALA A 585 -23.63 6.32 10.07
N SER A 586 -24.52 6.62 11.02
CA SER A 586 -24.77 5.78 12.19
C SER A 586 -26.10 5.03 12.14
N ALA A 587 -26.16 3.89 12.83
CA ALA A 587 -27.39 3.13 13.02
C ALA A 587 -27.63 2.91 14.52
N ALA A 588 -28.88 3.03 14.97
CA ALA A 588 -29.23 2.75 16.35
C ALA A 588 -30.58 2.02 16.47
N GLU A 589 -30.64 1.05 17.38
CA GLU A 589 -31.85 0.36 17.81
C GLU A 589 -31.97 0.55 19.32
N ILE A 590 -33.00 1.25 19.79
CA ILE A 590 -33.13 1.63 21.21
C ILE A 590 -34.51 1.28 21.78
N TYR A 591 -34.63 1.23 23.11
CA TYR A 591 -35.90 1.03 23.80
C TYR A 591 -36.14 2.13 24.83
N ALA A 592 -37.35 2.72 24.83
CA ALA A 592 -37.78 3.67 25.84
C ALA A 592 -39.25 3.45 26.25
N SER A 593 -39.54 3.64 27.54
CA SER A 593 -40.88 3.40 28.10
C SER A 593 -41.62 4.65 28.60
N GLU A 594 -40.92 5.75 28.93
CA GLU A 594 -41.53 6.98 29.45
C GLU A 594 -41.28 8.19 28.56
N SER A 595 -40.03 8.49 28.21
CA SER A 595 -39.69 9.62 27.34
C SER A 595 -38.60 9.25 26.34
N LEU A 596 -38.71 9.76 25.12
CA LEU A 596 -37.76 9.54 24.04
C LEU A 596 -37.52 10.85 23.28
N ASP A 597 -36.27 11.29 23.22
CA ASP A 597 -35.81 12.45 22.44
C ASP A 597 -34.77 11.99 21.42
N ILE A 598 -35.03 12.23 20.14
CA ILE A 598 -34.21 11.75 19.02
C ILE A 598 -33.77 12.95 18.19
N ASP A 599 -32.46 13.19 18.09
CA ASP A 599 -31.87 14.12 17.12
C ASP A 599 -30.92 13.37 16.17
N VAL A 600 -31.29 13.32 14.89
CA VAL A 600 -30.54 12.55 13.89
C VAL A 600 -30.21 13.41 12.66
N SER A 601 -28.94 13.40 12.26
CA SER A 601 -28.44 14.14 11.09
C SER A 601 -27.57 13.28 10.18
N GLY A 602 -27.55 13.62 8.88
CA GLY A 602 -26.68 12.95 7.90
C GLY A 602 -27.34 11.77 7.18
N MET A 603 -26.70 10.60 7.18
CA MET A 603 -27.18 9.32 6.64
C MET A 603 -27.41 8.31 7.77
N SER A 604 -28.06 8.76 8.85
CA SER A 604 -28.27 7.96 10.05
C SER A 604 -29.65 7.29 10.08
N HIS A 605 -29.73 6.08 10.63
CA HIS A 605 -30.99 5.34 10.79
C HIS A 605 -31.21 4.98 12.26
N VAL A 606 -32.30 5.45 12.85
CA VAL A 606 -32.65 5.14 14.24
C VAL A 606 -33.99 4.44 14.26
N SER A 607 -34.00 3.23 14.83
CA SER A 607 -35.22 2.51 15.16
C SER A 607 -35.43 2.50 16.67
N TYR A 608 -36.68 2.63 17.10
CA TYR A 608 -37.03 2.55 18.50
C TYR A 608 -38.19 1.60 18.77
N SER A 609 -38.08 0.92 19.91
CA SER A 609 -39.08 0.02 20.47
C SER A 609 -39.66 0.62 21.77
N GLY A 610 -40.90 0.23 22.10
CA GLY A 610 -41.58 0.65 23.32
C GLY A 610 -42.76 1.61 23.08
N GLN A 611 -43.29 2.17 24.17
CA GLN A 611 -44.43 3.09 24.16
C GLN A 611 -44.13 4.31 25.04
N PRO A 612 -43.16 5.18 24.66
CA PRO A 612 -42.86 6.38 25.42
C PRO A 612 -44.09 7.30 25.45
N LYS A 613 -44.36 7.89 26.62
CA LYS A 613 -45.46 8.85 26.83
C LYS A 613 -45.13 10.21 26.23
N GLN A 614 -43.85 10.56 26.17
CA GLN A 614 -43.32 11.78 25.55
C GLN A 614 -42.34 11.40 24.45
N LEU A 615 -42.54 11.92 23.25
CA LEU A 615 -41.73 11.62 22.07
C LEU A 615 -41.41 12.92 21.34
N ASN A 616 -40.13 13.21 21.16
CA ASN A 616 -39.61 14.29 20.35
C ASN A 616 -38.68 13.72 19.29
N GLU A 617 -38.90 14.11 18.03
CA GLU A 617 -38.17 13.58 16.88
C GLU A 617 -37.71 14.75 16.00
N ASN A 618 -36.40 14.90 15.89
CA ASN A 618 -35.76 15.86 15.01
C ASN A 618 -34.87 15.10 14.02
N SER A 619 -35.10 15.32 12.73
CA SER A 619 -34.32 14.69 11.67
C SER A 619 -33.90 15.71 10.61
N SER A 620 -32.65 15.62 10.17
CA SER A 620 -32.10 16.46 9.11
C SER A 620 -31.22 15.68 8.14
N GLY A 621 -31.22 16.08 6.87
CA GLY A 621 -30.47 15.39 5.81
C GLY A 621 -31.23 14.18 5.25
N MET A 622 -30.55 13.05 5.12
CA MET A 622 -31.08 11.77 4.61
C MET A 622 -31.34 10.78 5.76
N SER A 623 -31.53 11.27 6.99
CA SER A 623 -31.77 10.42 8.15
C SER A 623 -33.18 9.85 8.18
N VAL A 624 -33.32 8.68 8.82
CA VAL A 624 -34.58 7.95 8.94
C VAL A 624 -34.80 7.60 10.41
N ILE A 625 -35.99 7.92 10.91
CA ILE A 625 -36.47 7.49 12.23
C ILE A 625 -37.64 6.54 11.99
N GLU A 626 -37.56 5.34 12.56
CA GLU A 626 -38.60 4.32 12.44
C GLU A 626 -38.98 3.74 13.81
N ARG A 627 -40.22 3.31 13.91
CA ARG A 627 -40.73 2.59 15.07
C ARG A 627 -40.91 1.13 14.70
N GLU A 628 -40.43 0.23 15.56
CA GLU A 628 -40.60 -1.23 15.41
C GLU A 628 -41.95 -1.76 15.89
#